data_AF-A0A535Z4V8-F1
#
_entry.id   AF-A0A535Z4V8-F1
#
_cell.length_a   1.000
_cell.length_b   1.000
_cell.length_c   1.000
_cell.angle_alpha   90.00
_cell.angle_beta   90.00
_cell.angle_gamma   90.00
#
_symmetry.space_group_name_H-M   'P 1'
#
loop_
_entity.id
_entity.type
_entity.pdbx_description
1 polymer ?
#
loop_
_entity_poly.entity_id
_entity_poly.type
_entity_poly.pdbx_seq_one_letter_code
_entity_poly.pdbx_strand_id
1 'polypeptide(L)'
;MQARLFRFPRPPNARRLWPLRLAVATLLAVPLLAWPAVGSADASSPTYSGRAYVVQASVLGTQLPRIADTGDLPSTGGAQEASLLTVPPISLGSAGSFNGAEVAHATTVGHGSASRSEASVASLSLTVAGTTIMADFLMSRAAAQCRGSNPSVSGSSELASLSISSVNGGQPITVTGAPNQTIALPFNA
;
A
#
# COMPACT_ATOMS: atom_id res chain seq x y z
N MET A 1 -42.68 8.99 -70.21
CA MET A 1 -42.72 8.67 -71.66
C MET A 1 -41.34 8.23 -72.10
N GLN A 2 -41.28 6.98 -72.59
CA GLN A 2 -40.30 6.36 -73.49
C GLN A 2 -38.80 6.29 -73.12
N ALA A 3 -38.41 5.05 -72.78
CA ALA A 3 -37.05 4.54 -72.80
C ALA A 3 -36.56 4.31 -74.25
N ARG A 4 -35.27 4.60 -74.49
CA ARG A 4 -34.50 4.25 -75.69
C ARG A 4 -33.34 3.35 -75.23
N LEU A 5 -33.30 2.10 -75.72
CA LEU A 5 -32.31 1.60 -76.71
C LEU A 5 -30.93 1.29 -76.07
N PHE A 6 -30.17 0.24 -76.39
CA PHE A 6 -30.00 -0.54 -77.61
C PHE A 6 -29.47 -1.94 -77.24
N ARG A 7 -29.85 -2.93 -78.06
CA ARG A 7 -29.27 -4.27 -78.17
C ARG A 7 -27.88 -4.19 -78.80
N PHE A 8 -26.95 -5.10 -78.51
CA PHE A 8 -26.25 -5.91 -79.54
C PHE A 8 -25.53 -7.12 -78.91
N PRO A 9 -25.67 -8.33 -79.49
CA PRO A 9 -24.97 -9.55 -79.06
C PRO A 9 -23.82 -9.90 -80.02
N ARG A 10 -22.76 -10.58 -79.54
CA ARG A 10 -22.31 -11.91 -80.06
C ARG A 10 -21.04 -12.44 -79.35
N PRO A 11 -20.97 -13.77 -79.11
CA PRO A 11 -19.84 -14.50 -78.51
C PRO A 11 -19.03 -15.24 -79.61
N PRO A 12 -18.25 -16.30 -79.32
CA PRO A 12 -17.13 -16.46 -78.39
C PRO A 12 -15.85 -16.90 -79.12
N ASN A 13 -14.67 -16.58 -78.57
CA ASN A 13 -13.42 -17.20 -78.98
C ASN A 13 -13.24 -18.55 -78.30
N ALA A 14 -13.12 -19.63 -79.08
CA ALA A 14 -12.73 -20.95 -78.60
C ALA A 14 -11.36 -21.35 -79.17
N ARG A 15 -10.40 -21.39 -78.23
CA ARG A 15 -9.37 -22.42 -78.02
C ARG A 15 -8.49 -22.84 -79.22
N ARG A 16 -7.18 -22.59 -79.08
CA ARG A 16 -6.16 -23.58 -79.43
C ARG A 16 -4.91 -23.43 -78.56
N LEU A 17 -4.32 -24.57 -78.23
CA LEU A 17 -3.48 -24.87 -77.09
C LEU A 17 -1.97 -24.79 -77.39
N TRP A 18 -1.22 -24.26 -76.40
CA TRP A 18 0.16 -24.56 -75.94
C TRP A 18 1.37 -24.28 -76.89
N PRO A 19 2.62 -24.05 -76.41
CA PRO A 19 3.31 -24.69 -75.27
C PRO A 19 3.97 -23.77 -74.22
N LEU A 20 3.98 -24.29 -72.99
CA LEU A 20 5.01 -24.26 -71.96
C LEU A 20 6.11 -23.17 -72.03
N ARG A 21 6.02 -22.16 -71.16
CA ARG A 21 7.20 -21.48 -70.61
C ARG A 21 7.00 -21.12 -69.13
N LEU A 22 7.78 -21.79 -68.30
CA LEU A 22 8.47 -21.29 -67.11
C LEU A 22 7.83 -20.08 -66.40
N ALA A 23 7.18 -20.35 -65.27
CA ALA A 23 7.06 -19.37 -64.19
C ALA A 23 7.05 -20.09 -62.84
N VAL A 24 8.23 -20.58 -62.45
CA VAL A 24 8.55 -20.91 -61.06
C VAL A 24 8.64 -19.57 -60.31
N ALA A 25 7.51 -19.08 -59.78
CA ALA A 25 7.51 -17.81 -59.04
C ALA A 25 6.26 -17.60 -58.17
N THR A 26 5.72 -18.61 -57.47
CA THR A 26 4.63 -18.36 -56.49
C THR A 26 4.60 -19.41 -55.38
N LEU A 27 5.58 -19.41 -54.47
CA LEU A 27 5.41 -20.10 -53.18
C LEU A 27 6.33 -19.51 -52.10
N LEU A 28 6.19 -18.22 -51.79
CA LEU A 28 6.80 -17.58 -50.60
C LEU A 28 6.20 -16.19 -50.38
N ALA A 29 4.91 -16.12 -50.08
CA ALA A 29 4.23 -14.87 -49.77
C ALA A 29 3.13 -15.06 -48.70
N VAL A 30 3.50 -15.55 -47.52
CA VAL A 30 2.75 -15.31 -46.27
C VAL A 30 3.75 -15.20 -45.13
N PRO A 31 4.22 -13.99 -44.79
CA PRO A 31 4.36 -13.71 -43.36
C PRO A 31 4.12 -12.23 -43.10
N LEU A 32 2.90 -11.77 -42.80
CA LEU A 32 2.71 -10.35 -42.41
C LEU A 32 1.32 -10.04 -41.79
N LEU A 33 0.78 -10.89 -40.91
CA LEU A 33 -0.34 -10.51 -40.04
C LEU A 33 -0.27 -11.09 -38.62
N ALA A 34 0.91 -11.47 -38.15
CA ALA A 34 1.13 -11.65 -36.71
C ALA A 34 1.55 -10.30 -36.13
N TRP A 35 0.58 -9.39 -35.94
CA TRP A 35 0.80 -8.27 -35.04
C TRP A 35 1.14 -8.85 -33.67
N PRO A 36 2.23 -8.43 -33.00
CA PRO A 36 2.29 -8.62 -31.57
C PRO A 36 1.10 -7.85 -31.02
N ALA A 37 0.18 -8.54 -30.37
CA ALA A 37 -0.71 -7.89 -29.43
C ALA A 37 0.22 -7.26 -28.39
N VAL A 38 0.53 -5.97 -28.58
CA VAL A 38 0.98 -5.12 -27.49
C VAL A 38 -0.16 -5.18 -26.50
N GLY A 39 -0.01 -6.05 -25.50
CA GLY A 39 -0.86 -6.02 -24.33
C GLY A 39 -0.71 -4.62 -23.76
N SER A 40 -1.72 -3.79 -23.95
CA SER A 40 -1.91 -2.60 -23.16
C SER A 40 -1.94 -3.08 -21.72
N ALA A 41 -0.85 -2.88 -20.99
CA ALA A 41 -0.93 -2.84 -19.54
C ALA A 41 -1.98 -1.77 -19.26
N ASP A 42 -3.16 -2.19 -18.77
CA ASP A 42 -4.11 -1.25 -18.21
C ASP A 42 -3.31 -0.33 -17.28
N ALA A 43 -3.39 0.98 -17.52
CA ALA A 43 -3.08 1.97 -16.49
C ALA A 43 -4.15 1.77 -15.40
N SER A 44 -3.96 0.67 -14.68
CA SER A 44 -4.91 0.07 -13.78
C SER A 44 -5.05 1.06 -12.64
N SER A 45 -6.29 1.51 -12.41
CA SER A 45 -6.60 2.35 -11.26
C SER A 45 -5.89 1.78 -10.03
N PRO A 46 -5.06 2.57 -9.36
CA PRO A 46 -4.25 2.04 -8.27
C PRO A 46 -5.15 1.44 -7.21
N THR A 47 -4.81 0.24 -6.78
CA THR A 47 -5.45 -0.40 -5.63
C THR A 47 -4.80 0.14 -4.38
N TYR A 48 -5.59 0.74 -3.50
CA TYR A 48 -5.09 1.30 -2.25
C TYR A 48 -5.13 0.27 -1.13
N SER A 49 -4.21 0.44 -0.19
CA SER A 49 -4.21 -0.28 1.09
C SER A 49 -3.53 0.59 2.12
N GLY A 50 -3.90 0.40 3.38
CA GLY A 50 -3.32 1.13 4.50
C GLY A 50 -4.19 0.98 5.72
N ARG A 51 -3.59 1.17 6.89
CA ARG A 51 -4.26 1.15 8.19
C ARG A 51 -3.34 1.85 9.17
N ALA A 52 -3.91 2.68 10.03
CA ALA A 52 -3.20 3.27 11.14
C ALA A 52 -3.87 2.89 12.46
N TYR A 53 -3.07 2.63 13.48
CA TYR A 53 -3.50 2.46 14.86
C TYR A 53 -2.45 3.04 15.79
N VAL A 54 -2.90 3.63 16.89
CA VAL A 54 -2.01 4.31 17.84
C VAL A 54 -1.29 3.33 18.75
N VAL A 55 -2.04 2.36 19.32
CA VAL A 55 -1.46 1.33 20.18
C VAL A 55 -1.86 -0.04 19.67
N GLN A 56 -0.86 -0.90 19.51
CA GLN A 56 -1.02 -2.34 19.46
C GLN A 56 0.08 -2.96 20.31
N ALA A 57 -0.30 -3.69 21.35
CA ALA A 57 0.67 -4.36 22.20
C ALA A 57 0.18 -5.75 22.61
N SER A 58 1.13 -6.58 22.97
CA SER A 58 0.91 -7.89 23.60
C SER A 58 1.85 -7.99 24.78
N VAL A 59 1.32 -8.42 25.93
CA VAL A 59 2.11 -8.55 27.15
C VAL A 59 1.88 -9.94 27.73
N LEU A 60 2.97 -10.70 27.88
CA LEU A 60 2.96 -12.10 28.35
C LEU A 60 1.92 -12.98 27.63
N GLY A 61 1.78 -12.79 26.31
CA GLY A 61 0.81 -13.53 25.48
C GLY A 61 -0.62 -12.98 25.49
N THR A 62 -0.92 -11.95 26.29
CA THR A 62 -2.21 -11.26 26.28
C THR A 62 -2.17 -10.09 25.32
N GLN A 63 -2.97 -10.16 24.26
CA GLN A 63 -3.05 -9.09 23.27
C GLN A 63 -4.03 -8.01 23.72
N LEU A 64 -3.61 -6.75 23.64
CA LEU A 64 -4.47 -5.61 23.89
C LEU A 64 -5.37 -5.30 22.69
N PRO A 65 -6.57 -4.75 22.94
CA PRO A 65 -7.36 -4.15 21.87
C PRO A 65 -6.56 -3.00 21.25
N ARG A 66 -6.66 -2.86 19.92
CA ARG A 66 -6.04 -1.72 19.24
C ARG A 66 -6.75 -0.43 19.65
N ILE A 67 -5.96 0.61 19.85
CA ILE A 67 -6.45 1.93 20.27
C ILE A 67 -6.35 2.88 19.08
N ALA A 68 -7.41 3.67 18.86
CA ALA A 68 -7.54 4.60 17.74
C ALA A 68 -7.15 3.94 16.40
N ASP A 69 -7.91 2.93 16.00
CA ASP A 69 -7.66 2.11 14.82
C ASP A 69 -8.57 2.55 13.67
N THR A 70 -7.99 2.96 12.55
CA THR A 70 -8.74 3.42 11.38
C THR A 70 -9.51 2.29 10.68
N GLY A 71 -9.14 1.04 10.92
CA GLY A 71 -9.50 -0.07 10.05
C GLY A 71 -8.78 0.00 8.70
N ASP A 72 -9.09 -0.97 7.83
CA ASP A 72 -8.43 -1.08 6.52
C ASP A 72 -9.00 -0.03 5.55
N LEU A 73 -8.10 0.66 4.85
CA LEU A 73 -8.43 1.58 3.78
C LEU A 73 -9.10 0.81 2.62
N PRO A 74 -10.25 1.26 2.11
CA PRO A 74 -10.89 0.64 0.95
C PRO A 74 -9.95 0.60 -0.26
N SER A 75 -10.02 -0.49 -1.04
CA SER A 75 -9.20 -0.70 -2.23
C SER A 75 -9.39 0.37 -3.30
N THR A 76 -10.53 1.06 -3.30
CA THR A 76 -10.89 2.16 -4.19
C THR A 76 -10.36 3.52 -3.70
N GLY A 77 -9.75 3.59 -2.52
CA GLY A 77 -9.23 4.82 -1.92
C GLY A 77 -10.20 5.45 -0.92
N GLY A 78 -9.99 6.74 -0.63
CA GLY A 78 -10.75 7.49 0.37
C GLY A 78 -9.93 7.79 1.62
N ALA A 79 -10.62 8.08 2.73
CA ALA A 79 -10.01 8.39 4.01
C ALA A 79 -10.71 7.63 5.13
N GLN A 80 -9.92 7.12 6.07
CA GLN A 80 -10.38 6.57 7.34
C GLN A 80 -9.63 7.26 8.48
N GLU A 81 -10.32 7.45 9.60
CA GLU A 81 -9.80 8.17 10.75
C GLU A 81 -10.33 7.53 12.04
N ALA A 82 -9.52 7.60 13.09
CA ALA A 82 -9.93 7.25 14.44
C ALA A 82 -9.20 8.15 15.44
N SER A 83 -9.98 8.82 16.29
CA SER A 83 -9.46 9.71 17.33
C SER A 83 -10.05 9.45 18.70
N LEU A 84 -9.21 9.57 19.71
CA LEU A 84 -9.58 9.56 21.12
C LEU A 84 -8.84 10.69 21.81
N LEU A 85 -9.59 11.61 22.42
CA LEU A 85 -8.98 12.71 23.19
C LEU A 85 -8.21 12.17 24.38
N THR A 86 -8.80 11.21 25.09
CA THR A 86 -8.21 10.57 26.26
C THR A 86 -8.39 9.07 26.13
N VAL A 87 -7.31 8.33 26.34
CA VAL A 87 -7.29 6.88 26.37
C VAL A 87 -7.22 6.45 27.85
N PRO A 88 -8.26 5.79 28.38
CA PRO A 88 -8.29 5.42 29.78
C PRO A 88 -7.25 4.32 30.10
N PRO A 89 -6.90 4.16 31.38
CA PRO A 89 -6.04 3.06 31.80
C PRO A 89 -6.65 1.69 31.46
N ILE A 90 -5.81 0.75 31.03
CA ILE A 90 -6.18 -0.64 30.70
C ILE A 90 -5.27 -1.58 31.48
N SER A 91 -5.88 -2.41 32.33
CA SER A 91 -5.14 -3.43 33.10
C SER A 91 -4.60 -4.52 32.17
N LEU A 92 -3.33 -4.88 32.36
CA LEU A 92 -2.64 -5.98 31.66
C LEU A 92 -2.46 -7.20 32.60
N GLY A 93 -3.27 -7.27 33.64
CA GLY A 93 -3.16 -8.30 34.67
C GLY A 93 -1.86 -8.18 35.47
N SER A 94 -1.26 -9.33 35.80
CA SER A 94 0.00 -9.39 36.54
C SER A 94 1.20 -8.82 35.77
N ALA A 95 1.07 -8.62 34.47
CA ALA A 95 2.15 -8.14 33.63
C ALA A 95 2.38 -6.63 33.73
N GLY A 96 1.34 -5.87 34.11
CA GLY A 96 1.39 -4.42 34.22
C GLY A 96 0.08 -3.72 33.89
N SER A 97 0.16 -2.49 33.41
CA SER A 97 -0.97 -1.63 33.08
C SER A 97 -0.58 -0.65 31.96
N PHE A 98 -1.44 -0.49 30.96
CA PHE A 98 -1.41 0.71 30.12
C PHE A 98 -2.04 1.83 30.95
N ASN A 99 -1.25 2.82 31.34
CA ASN A 99 -1.69 3.84 32.30
C ASN A 99 -2.53 4.94 31.65
N GLY A 100 -2.54 5.00 30.33
CA GLY A 100 -3.30 5.97 29.56
C GLY A 100 -2.43 6.67 28.52
N ALA A 101 -3.11 7.47 27.72
CA ALA A 101 -2.50 8.39 26.76
C ALA A 101 -3.51 9.48 26.38
N GLU A 102 -3.02 10.57 25.81
CA GLU A 102 -3.83 11.69 25.37
C GLU A 102 -3.68 11.90 23.85
N VAL A 103 -4.69 12.50 23.23
CA VAL A 103 -4.70 12.90 21.82
C VAL A 103 -4.24 11.76 20.90
N ALA A 104 -4.82 10.58 21.08
CA ALA A 104 -4.57 9.45 20.20
C ALA A 104 -5.31 9.68 18.89
N HIS A 105 -4.55 9.85 17.81
CA HIS A 105 -5.08 10.16 16.48
C HIS A 105 -4.45 9.22 15.45
N ALA A 106 -5.27 8.65 14.58
CA ALA A 106 -4.83 7.84 13.47
C ALA A 106 -5.62 8.17 12.21
N THR A 107 -4.94 8.22 11.07
CA THR A 107 -5.56 8.42 9.76
C THR A 107 -4.93 7.52 8.72
N THR A 108 -5.71 7.13 7.73
CA THR A 108 -5.20 6.51 6.52
C THR A 108 -5.97 7.04 5.32
N VAL A 109 -5.24 7.47 4.28
CA VAL A 109 -5.80 8.12 3.09
C VAL A 109 -5.21 7.47 1.85
N GLY A 110 -6.05 7.14 0.88
CA GLY A 110 -5.66 6.68 -0.45
C GLY A 110 -6.24 7.59 -1.51
N HIS A 111 -5.37 8.21 -2.31
CA HIS A 111 -5.79 9.03 -3.44
C HIS A 111 -4.68 9.16 -4.50
N GLY A 112 -5.09 9.36 -5.75
CA GLY A 112 -4.20 9.53 -6.89
C GLY A 112 -3.34 8.29 -7.11
N SER A 113 -2.05 8.36 -6.79
CA SER A 113 -1.10 7.27 -6.93
C SER A 113 -0.48 6.84 -5.60
N ALA A 114 -1.07 7.25 -4.47
CA ALA A 114 -0.47 7.06 -3.16
C ALA A 114 -1.49 6.66 -2.09
N SER A 115 -1.01 5.91 -1.09
CA SER A 115 -1.65 5.80 0.21
C SER A 115 -0.70 6.27 1.31
N ARG A 116 -1.26 6.87 2.36
CA ARG A 116 -0.53 7.36 3.53
C ARG A 116 -1.29 6.96 4.79
N SER A 117 -0.58 6.45 5.78
CA SER A 117 -1.14 6.10 7.08
C SER A 117 -0.30 6.77 8.15
N GLU A 118 -0.94 7.45 9.08
CA GLU A 118 -0.30 8.21 10.16
C GLU A 118 -0.96 7.89 11.49
N ALA A 119 -0.17 7.75 12.55
CA ALA A 119 -0.65 7.59 13.90
C ALA A 119 0.19 8.44 14.85
N SER A 120 -0.46 9.18 15.74
CA SER A 120 0.19 10.04 16.73
C SER A 120 -0.48 9.92 18.09
N VAL A 121 0.29 10.13 19.14
CA VAL A 121 -0.21 10.15 20.52
C VAL A 121 0.66 11.03 21.40
N ALA A 122 0.02 11.70 22.35
CA ALA A 122 0.66 12.50 23.37
C ALA A 122 0.61 11.79 24.73
N SER A 123 1.58 12.10 25.59
CA SER A 123 1.57 11.73 27.01
C SER A 123 1.27 10.24 27.27
N LEU A 124 1.91 9.35 26.50
CA LEU A 124 1.70 7.91 26.65
C LEU A 124 2.45 7.39 27.88
N SER A 125 1.78 6.54 28.67
CA SER A 125 2.38 5.87 29.82
C SER A 125 1.97 4.39 29.89
N LEU A 126 2.97 3.52 30.02
CA LEU A 126 2.80 2.07 30.09
C LEU A 126 3.70 1.51 31.19
N THR A 127 3.12 0.81 32.16
CA THR A 127 3.88 0.04 33.15
C THR A 127 3.89 -1.43 32.75
N VAL A 128 5.07 -2.02 32.66
CA VAL A 128 5.26 -3.45 32.39
C VAL A 128 6.41 -3.98 33.24
N ALA A 129 6.24 -5.16 33.84
CA ALA A 129 7.28 -5.80 34.66
C ALA A 129 7.92 -4.88 35.73
N GLY A 130 7.11 -4.00 36.33
CA GLY A 130 7.57 -3.07 37.37
C GLY A 130 8.35 -1.85 36.88
N THR A 131 8.51 -1.65 35.57
CA THR A 131 9.06 -0.42 35.00
C THR A 131 8.00 0.36 34.25
N THR A 132 8.04 1.69 34.32
CA THR A 132 7.16 2.57 33.56
C THR A 132 7.91 3.13 32.35
N ILE A 133 7.29 3.03 31.19
CA ILE A 133 7.73 3.58 29.91
C ILE A 133 6.84 4.78 29.62
N MET A 134 7.44 5.93 29.36
CA MET A 134 6.75 7.18 29.08
C MET A 134 7.29 7.83 27.82
N ALA A 135 6.43 8.52 27.08
CA ALA A 135 6.83 9.40 25.99
C ALA A 135 5.86 10.58 25.91
N ASP A 136 6.40 11.78 25.75
CA ASP A 136 5.58 12.99 25.60
C ASP A 136 4.84 12.97 24.27
N PHE A 137 5.47 12.41 23.24
CA PHE A 137 4.89 12.33 21.93
C PHE A 137 5.49 11.19 21.10
N LEU A 138 4.62 10.42 20.44
CA LEU A 138 5.00 9.38 19.50
C LEU A 138 4.28 9.62 18.17
N MET A 139 5.00 9.45 17.07
CA MET A 139 4.45 9.51 15.72
C MET A 139 4.96 8.36 14.88
N SER A 140 4.09 7.80 14.05
CA SER A 140 4.42 6.85 13.00
C SER A 140 3.77 7.27 11.70
N ARG A 141 4.53 7.20 10.60
CA ARG A 141 4.04 7.48 9.25
C ARG A 141 4.47 6.35 8.32
N ALA A 142 3.56 5.92 7.47
CA ALA A 142 3.82 5.00 6.38
C ALA A 142 3.23 5.59 5.08
N ALA A 143 3.93 5.42 3.97
CA ALA A 143 3.45 5.83 2.67
C ALA A 143 3.78 4.77 1.62
N ALA A 144 2.82 4.48 0.76
CA ALA A 144 2.99 3.71 -0.46
C ALA A 144 2.70 4.61 -1.67
N GLN A 145 3.50 4.50 -2.72
CA GLN A 145 3.33 5.24 -3.97
C GLN A 145 3.51 4.32 -5.16
N CYS A 146 2.57 4.34 -6.09
CA CYS A 146 2.60 3.60 -7.35
C CYS A 146 2.87 4.56 -8.51
N ARG A 147 4.13 4.65 -8.95
CA ARG A 147 4.50 5.46 -10.13
C ARG A 147 4.59 4.57 -11.36
N GLY A 148 3.44 4.29 -11.97
CA GLY A 148 3.34 3.31 -13.06
C GLY A 148 3.75 1.92 -12.57
N SER A 149 4.74 1.31 -13.21
CA SER A 149 5.31 0.00 -12.84
C SER A 149 6.31 0.04 -11.66
N ASN A 150 6.55 1.21 -11.06
CA ASN A 150 7.51 1.38 -9.96
C ASN A 150 6.79 1.68 -8.63
N PRO A 151 6.33 0.65 -7.90
CA PRO A 151 5.84 0.83 -6.55
C PRO A 151 7.00 1.17 -5.60
N SER A 152 6.74 2.02 -4.63
CA SER A 152 7.69 2.37 -3.57
C SER A 152 6.96 2.51 -2.24
N VAL A 153 7.64 2.14 -1.16
CA VAL A 153 7.14 2.27 0.20
C VAL A 153 8.17 2.97 1.07
N SER A 154 7.70 3.75 2.03
CA SER A 154 8.54 4.44 3.01
C SER A 154 7.83 4.50 4.36
N GLY A 155 8.60 4.47 5.44
CA GLY A 155 8.10 4.66 6.78
C GLY A 155 9.05 5.50 7.62
N SER A 156 8.51 6.14 8.66
CA SER A 156 9.28 6.93 9.62
C SER A 156 8.61 6.91 10.98
N SER A 157 9.38 7.03 12.04
CA SER A 157 8.87 7.19 13.39
C SER A 157 9.59 8.32 14.11
N GLU A 158 8.88 8.97 15.01
CA GLU A 158 9.38 10.05 15.84
C GLU A 158 8.95 9.80 17.28
N LEU A 159 9.88 9.95 18.21
CA LEU A 159 9.67 9.67 19.62
C LEU A 159 10.31 10.82 20.41
N ALA A 160 9.49 11.61 21.10
CA ALA A 160 9.93 12.72 21.93
C ALA A 160 9.91 12.32 23.41
N SER A 161 10.98 12.69 24.12
CA SER A 161 11.12 12.49 25.57
C SER A 161 10.87 11.04 26.03
N LEU A 162 11.21 10.05 25.21
CA LEU A 162 11.09 8.64 25.59
C LEU A 162 11.91 8.40 26.86
N SER A 163 11.29 7.89 27.91
CA SER A 163 11.96 7.55 29.16
C SER A 163 11.46 6.21 29.67
N ILE A 164 12.34 5.52 30.39
CA ILE A 164 12.01 4.27 31.06
C ILE A 164 12.51 4.43 32.49
N SER A 165 11.62 4.28 33.48
CA SER A 165 11.94 4.58 34.88
C SER A 165 13.14 3.80 35.43
N SER A 166 13.38 2.59 34.89
CA SER A 166 14.51 1.73 35.26
C SER A 166 15.82 2.05 34.52
N VAL A 167 15.80 2.88 33.46
CA VAL A 167 16.97 3.19 32.62
C VAL A 167 17.38 4.64 32.84
N ASN A 168 18.69 4.92 32.90
CA ASN A 168 19.23 6.27 33.05
C ASN A 168 18.62 7.07 34.22
N GLY A 169 18.20 6.40 35.31
CA GLY A 169 17.52 7.06 36.43
C GLY A 169 16.20 7.75 36.04
N GLY A 170 15.52 7.27 35.00
CA GLY A 170 14.27 7.84 34.47
C GLY A 170 14.47 9.04 33.54
N GLN A 171 15.72 9.40 33.20
CA GLN A 171 15.99 10.49 32.26
C GLN A 171 15.64 10.11 30.81
N PRO A 172 15.38 11.10 29.92
CA PRO A 172 15.11 10.85 28.53
C PRO A 172 16.21 10.05 27.84
N ILE A 173 15.79 9.09 27.02
CA ILE A 173 16.63 8.21 26.22
C ILE A 173 16.83 8.88 24.86
N THR A 174 18.08 8.94 24.42
CA THR A 174 18.41 9.38 23.06
C THR A 174 17.96 8.33 22.04
N VAL A 175 17.01 8.72 21.19
CA VAL A 175 16.55 7.91 20.06
C VAL A 175 17.54 8.11 18.91
N THR A 176 18.21 7.04 18.52
CA THR A 176 19.32 7.09 17.55
C THR A 176 18.86 7.21 16.09
N GLY A 177 17.60 6.86 15.83
CA GLY A 177 17.07 6.71 14.47
C GLY A 177 17.55 5.44 13.75
N ALA A 178 18.41 4.62 14.38
CA ALA A 178 18.81 3.34 13.82
C ALA A 178 17.64 2.35 13.83
N PRO A 179 17.48 1.55 12.77
CA PRO A 179 16.44 0.52 12.74
C PRO A 179 16.68 -0.49 13.85
N ASN A 180 15.59 -0.91 14.51
CA ASN A 180 15.61 -1.93 15.57
C ASN A 180 16.50 -1.58 16.77
N GLN A 181 16.56 -0.30 17.18
CA GLN A 181 17.22 0.10 18.43
C GLN A 181 16.63 -0.67 19.62
N THR A 182 17.49 -1.33 20.39
CA THR A 182 17.10 -2.03 21.62
C THR A 182 17.68 -1.32 22.84
N ILE A 183 16.93 -1.36 23.94
CA ILE A 183 17.34 -0.83 25.24
C ILE A 183 17.30 -2.00 26.21
N ALA A 184 18.46 -2.36 26.78
CA ALA A 184 18.51 -3.37 27.82
C ALA A 184 17.94 -2.80 29.12
N LEU A 185 16.96 -3.49 29.68
CA LEU A 185 16.43 -3.16 31.00
C LEU A 185 17.33 -3.80 32.06
N PRO A 186 17.67 -3.08 33.15
CA PRO A 186 18.33 -3.73 34.26
C PRO A 186 17.42 -4.81 34.84
N PHE A 187 17.98 -5.99 35.11
CA PHE A 187 17.26 -7.04 35.82
C PHE A 187 17.06 -6.59 37.26
N ASN A 188 15.80 -6.41 37.66
CA ASN A 188 15.46 -6.30 39.07
C ASN A 188 15.69 -7.71 39.66
N ALA A 189 16.79 -7.90 40.39
CA ALA A 189 17.02 -9.09 41.20
C ALA A 189 16.09 -9.10 42.42
#